data_AF-A0A0B6YWM4-F1
#
_entry.id   AF-A0A0B6YWM4-F1
#
_cell.length_a   1.000
_cell.length_b   1.000
_cell.length_c   1.000
_cell.angle_alpha   90.00
_cell.angle_beta   90.00
_cell.angle_gamma   90.00
#
_symmetry.space_group_name_H-M   'P 1'
#
loop_
_entity.id
_entity.type
_entity.pdbx_description
1 polymer ?
#
loop_
_entity_poly.entity_id
_entity_poly.type
_entity_poly.pdbx_seq_one_letter_code
_entity_poly.pdbx_strand_id
1 'polypeptide(L)'
;VSSAFLKRGQKVFLTLNGREVSGVVLGHDRDIDEVLVGLKTPSGEDFETTRRLEEIRLMESRKSARLVDHADANYTKLADFQMASGI
;
A
#
# COMPACT_ATOMS: atom_id res chain seq x y z
N VAL A 1 8.26 15.50 20.07
CA VAL A 1 8.49 14.43 19.08
C VAL A 1 7.59 13.27 19.48
N SER A 2 6.59 12.91 18.68
CA SER A 2 5.71 11.80 18.99
C SER A 2 6.40 10.49 18.59
N SER A 3 6.98 9.77 19.57
CA SER A 3 7.49 8.42 19.30
C SER A 3 6.31 7.49 19.04
N ALA A 4 6.17 7.01 17.81
CA ALA A 4 5.10 6.11 17.44
C ALA A 4 5.44 4.69 17.93
N PHE A 5 4.66 4.19 18.90
CA PHE A 5 4.82 2.83 19.42
C PHE A 5 3.80 1.89 18.80
N LEU A 6 4.27 1.05 17.88
CA LEU A 6 3.47 -0.05 17.33
C LEU A 6 3.53 -1.27 18.26
N LYS A 7 2.36 -1.89 18.48
CA LYS A 7 2.21 -3.12 19.28
C LYS A 7 2.05 -4.31 18.36
N ARG A 8 2.57 -5.47 18.76
CA ARG A 8 2.28 -6.74 18.05
C ARG A 8 0.76 -6.96 17.97
N GLY A 9 0.28 -7.36 16.80
CA GLY A 9 -1.15 -7.52 16.48
C GLY A 9 -1.86 -6.21 16.09
N GLN A 10 -1.19 -5.05 16.15
CA GLN A 10 -1.78 -3.78 15.74
C GLN A 10 -2.04 -3.79 14.24
N LYS A 11 -3.29 -3.48 13.84
CA LYS A 11 -3.64 -3.29 12.43
C LYS A 11 -2.95 -2.03 11.91
N VAL A 12 -2.31 -2.16 10.75
CA VAL A 12 -1.58 -1.09 10.05
C VAL A 12 -1.86 -1.14 8.55
N PHE A 13 -1.57 -0.03 7.88
CA PHE A 13 -1.75 0.16 6.45
C PHE A 13 -0.46 0.66 5.84
N LEU A 14 -0.13 0.17 4.66
CA LEU A 14 1.06 0.56 3.91
C LEU A 14 0.81 0.43 2.41
N THR A 15 1.65 1.06 1.60
CA THR A 15 1.53 1.02 0.13
C THR A 15 2.61 0.11 -0.45
N LEU A 16 2.21 -0.96 -1.12
CA LEU A 16 3.10 -1.85 -1.87
C LEU A 16 2.78 -1.76 -3.36
N ASN A 17 3.79 -1.48 -4.19
CA ASN A 17 3.64 -1.41 -5.64
C ASN A 17 2.47 -0.52 -6.10
N GLY A 18 2.26 0.62 -5.41
CA GLY A 18 1.17 1.56 -5.69
C GLY A 18 -0.21 1.11 -5.22
N ARG A 19 -0.33 -0.04 -4.54
CA ARG A 19 -1.59 -0.53 -3.96
C ARG A 19 -1.54 -0.42 -2.44
N GLU A 20 -2.62 0.06 -1.85
CA GLU A 20 -2.79 0.01 -0.41
C GLU A 20 -3.05 -1.43 0.03
N VAL A 21 -2.33 -1.85 1.07
CA VAL A 21 -2.50 -3.14 1.71
C VAL A 21 -2.62 -2.95 3.22
N SER A 22 -3.45 -3.78 3.85
CA SER A 22 -3.59 -3.82 5.30
C SER A 22 -2.88 -5.04 5.87
N GLY A 23 -2.23 -4.87 7.01
CA GLY A 23 -1.53 -5.94 7.72
C GLY A 23 -1.60 -5.79 9.23
N VAL A 24 -0.89 -6.68 9.92
CA VAL A 24 -0.71 -6.66 11.37
C VAL A 24 0.77 -6.59 11.72
N VAL A 25 1.10 -5.81 12.74
CA VAL A 25 2.47 -5.71 13.24
C VAL A 25 2.86 -7.02 13.91
N LEU A 26 3.96 -7.62 13.49
CA LEU A 26 4.55 -8.82 14.10
C LEU A 26 5.68 -8.45 15.08
N GLY A 27 6.41 -7.38 14.78
CA GLY A 27 7.50 -6.84 15.59
C GLY A 27 7.85 -5.40 15.21
N HIS A 28 8.50 -4.68 16.12
CA HIS A 28 8.99 -3.32 15.90
C HIS A 28 10.34 -3.16 16.59
N ASP A 29 11.39 -2.96 15.78
CA ASP A 29 12.73 -2.61 16.21
C ASP A 29 12.85 -1.09 16.29
N ARG A 30 13.12 -0.59 17.50
CA ARG A 30 13.14 0.84 17.81
C ARG A 30 14.52 1.46 17.64
N ASP A 31 15.56 0.65 17.58
CA ASP A 31 16.92 1.15 17.42
C ASP A 31 17.16 1.58 15.96
N ILE A 32 16.43 0.96 15.03
CA ILE A 32 16.53 1.21 13.58
C ILE A 32 15.22 1.68 12.91
N ASP A 33 14.15 1.90 13.70
CA ASP A 33 12.82 2.31 13.22
C ASP A 33 12.25 1.37 12.14
N GLU A 34 12.42 0.05 12.32
CA GLU A 34 11.91 -0.97 11.40
C GLU A 34 10.77 -1.79 12.01
N VAL A 35 9.75 -2.06 11.20
CA VAL A 35 8.52 -2.74 11.61
C VAL A 35 8.32 -3.95 10.73
N LEU A 36 8.23 -5.12 11.36
CA LEU A 36 7.85 -6.37 10.70
C LEU A 36 6.32 -6.43 10.64
N VAL A 37 5.77 -6.54 9.43
CA VAL A 37 4.34 -6.57 9.18
C VAL A 37 3.95 -7.87 8.47
N GLY A 38 2.97 -8.57 9.01
CA GLY A 38 2.32 -9.71 8.38
C GLY A 38 1.15 -9.26 7.52
N LEU A 39 1.19 -9.60 6.24
CA LEU A 39 0.20 -9.24 5.24
C LEU A 39 -0.51 -10.50 4.73
N LYS A 40 -1.82 -10.39 4.57
CA LYS A 40 -2.66 -11.43 3.98
C LYS A 40 -3.00 -11.04 2.55
N THR A 41 -2.57 -11.85 1.59
CA THR A 41 -3.00 -11.68 0.20
C THR A 41 -4.44 -12.21 0.02
N PRO A 42 -5.20 -11.70 -0.97
CA PRO A 42 -6.51 -12.26 -1.30
C PRO A 42 -6.43 -13.73 -1.76
N SER A 43 -5.26 -14.18 -2.21
CA SER A 43 -4.98 -15.58 -2.58
C SER A 43 -4.85 -16.51 -1.36
N GLY A 44 -4.84 -15.97 -0.14
CA GLY A 44 -4.68 -16.73 1.11
C GLY A 44 -3.22 -16.99 1.51
N GLU A 45 -2.25 -16.53 0.73
CA GLU A 45 -0.84 -16.60 1.09
C GLU A 45 -0.51 -15.49 2.11
N ASP A 46 0.02 -15.92 3.25
CA ASP A 46 0.61 -15.05 4.28
C ASP A 46 2.04 -14.71 3.86
N PHE A 47 2.38 -13.42 3.81
CA PHE A 47 3.76 -12.98 3.65
C PHE A 47 4.13 -11.90 4.65
N GLU A 48 5.41 -11.84 4.99
CA GLU A 48 5.94 -10.85 5.93
C GLU A 48 6.82 -9.84 5.18
N THR A 49 6.75 -8.58 5.58
CA THR A 49 7.61 -7.53 5.05
C THR A 49 8.12 -6.65 6.19
N THR A 50 9.42 -6.35 6.15
CA THR A 50 10.03 -5.32 7.00
C THR A 50 9.92 -3.98 6.29
N ARG A 51 9.43 -2.96 7.01
CA ARG A 51 9.23 -1.60 6.51
C ARG A 51 9.70 -0.59 7.52
N ARG A 52 10.07 0.60 7.06
CA ARG A 52 10.39 1.70 7.97
C ARG A 52 9.14 2.19 8.67
N LEU A 53 9.28 2.66 9.91
CA LEU A 53 8.20 3.22 10.71
C LEU A 53 7.49 4.38 9.97
N GLU A 54 8.22 5.17 9.17
CA GLU A 54 7.69 6.25 8.34
C GLU A 54 6.75 5.79 7.20
N GLU A 55 6.89 4.54 6.74
CA GLU A 55 6.05 3.94 5.71
C GLU A 55 4.74 3.36 6.29
N ILE A 56 4.69 3.15 7.62
CA ILE A 56 3.57 2.53 8.31
C ILE A 56 2.53 3.56 8.73
N ARG A 57 1.27 3.30 8.40
CA ARG A 57 0.13 4.14 8.78
C ARG A 57 -0.83 3.39 9.71
N LEU A 58 -1.36 4.09 10.71
CA LEU A 58 -2.39 3.56 11.61
C LEU A 58 -3.81 3.66 11.04
N MET A 59 -4.00 4.50 10.03
CA MET A 59 -5.28 4.70 9.36
C MET A 59 -5.11 4.40 7.87
N GLU A 60 -6.20 3.92 7.25
CA GLU A 60 -6.30 3.83 5.79
C GLU A 60 -5.98 5.18 5.16
N SER A 61 -5.32 5.17 4.02
CA SER A 61 -5.10 6.39 3.25
C SER A 61 -6.46 6.99 2.95
N ARG A 62 -6.69 8.23 3.42
CA ARG A 62 -7.85 9.00 3.00
C ARG A 62 -7.68 9.24 1.51
N LYS A 63 -8.43 8.48 0.69
CA LYS A 63 -8.51 8.64 -0.76
C LYS A 63 -8.53 10.14 -1.04
N SER A 64 -7.50 10.65 -1.72
CA SER A 64 -7.38 12.09 -1.88
C SER A 64 -8.64 12.59 -2.57
N ALA A 65 -9.41 13.45 -1.91
CA ALA A 65 -10.38 14.31 -2.57
C ALA A 65 -9.58 15.35 -3.37
N ARG A 66 -8.87 14.91 -4.42
CA ARG A 66 -8.27 15.83 -5.37
C ARG A 66 -9.42 16.29 -6.26
N LEU A 67 -9.88 17.49 -5.96
CA LEU A 67 -10.74 18.36 -6.76
C LEU A 67 -11.95 17.67 -7.41
N VAL A 68 -13.10 17.82 -6.76
CA VAL A 68 -14.32 18.17 -7.51
C VAL A 68 -14.06 19.56 -8.10
N ASP A 69 -13.39 19.62 -9.24
CA ASP A 69 -13.71 20.55 -10.34
C ASP A 69 -12.75 20.27 -11.51
N HIS A 70 -13.36 19.90 -12.64
CA HIS A 70 -12.81 19.89 -13.99
C HIS A 70 -11.73 18.86 -14.42
N ALA A 71 -12.21 17.99 -15.32
CA ALA A 71 -11.60 17.56 -16.57
C ALA A 71 -10.87 16.20 -16.62
N ASP A 72 -11.43 15.35 -17.50
CA ASP A 72 -10.83 14.21 -18.20
C ASP A 72 -10.44 12.99 -17.36
N ALA A 73 -11.30 11.97 -17.19
CA ALA A 73 -11.85 11.10 -18.24
C ALA A 73 -10.79 10.58 -19.21
N ASN A 74 -9.86 9.74 -18.73
CA ASN A 74 -9.21 8.73 -19.59
C ASN A 74 -8.98 7.42 -18.83
N TYR A 75 -10.09 6.80 -18.42
CA TYR A 75 -10.16 5.35 -18.29
C TYR A 75 -10.34 4.77 -19.71
N THR A 76 -9.59 3.71 -20.02
CA THR A 76 -9.76 2.86 -21.21
C THR A 76 -9.19 3.40 -22.53
N LYS A 77 -7.92 3.09 -22.80
CA LYS A 77 -7.44 2.59 -24.12
C LYS A 77 -5.98 2.17 -24.03
N LEU A 78 -5.73 1.05 -23.34
CA LEU A 78 -4.47 0.29 -23.45
C LEU A 78 -4.82 -1.18 -23.67
N ALA A 79 -5.45 -1.51 -24.80
CA ALA A 79 -5.57 -2.87 -25.32
C ALA A 79 -6.27 -2.88 -26.69
N ASP A 80 -5.76 -2.16 -27.69
CA ASP A 80 -6.02 -2.52 -29.09
C ASP A 80 -4.97 -1.87 -29.99
N PHE A 81 -3.79 -2.49 -30.08
CA PHE A 81 -2.89 -2.36 -31.23
C PHE A 81 -1.97 -3.59 -31.25
N GLN A 82 -2.56 -4.75 -31.47
CA GLN A 82 -1.82 -5.91 -31.95
C GLN A 82 -2.22 -6.15 -33.41
N MET A 83 -1.48 -5.45 -34.27
CA MET A 83 -1.00 -5.91 -35.59
C MET A 83 -2.06 -6.35 -36.61
N ALA A 84 -2.63 -5.37 -37.30
CA ALA A 84 -2.98 -5.52 -38.72
C ALA A 84 -2.07 -4.60 -39.54
N SER A 85 -0.96 -5.13 -40.06
CA SER A 85 -0.34 -4.61 -41.28
C SER A 85 -0.26 -5.74 -42.27
N GLY A 86 -1.16 -5.71 -43.25
CA GLY A 86 -0.98 -6.46 -44.48
C GLY A 86 0.12 -5.82 -45.32
N ILE A 87 0.88 -6.67 -45.98
CA ILE A 87 1.19 -6.55 -47.41
C ILE A 87 0.90 -7.93 -48.00
#